data_AF-A0A952I8M3-F1
#
_entry.id   AF-A0A952I8M3-F1
#
_cell.length_a   1.000
_cell.length_b   1.000
_cell.length_c   1.000
_cell.angle_alpha   90.00
_cell.angle_beta   90.00
_cell.angle_gamma   90.00
#
_symmetry.space_group_name_H-M   'P 1'
#
loop_
_entity.id
_entity.type
_entity.pdbx_description
1 polymer ?
#
loop_
_entity_poly.entity_id
_entity_poly.type
_entity_poly.pdbx_seq_one_letter_code
_entity_poly.pdbx_strand_id
1 'polypeptide(L)'
;MADKNFLKVFSFPLLDGNPETALNHPNNIILTESLAYKIFGQQNPIGEILKYQNKKEFKVSGIMADIPEHSHLQFSYILPAQSHFWYRNEINKVPWYNNGWYTYALGQSNALLLLILILETKAKPYWQVWADVNFSSKYF
;
A
#
# COMPACT_ATOMS: atom_id res chain seq x y z
N MET A 1 -0.93 10.71 4.37
CA MET A 1 -1.91 10.90 3.29
C MET A 1 -1.60 9.91 2.19
N ALA A 2 -2.58 9.44 1.42
CA ALA A 2 -2.36 8.44 0.38
C ALA A 2 -3.27 8.63 -0.84
N ASP A 3 -2.84 8.10 -1.99
CA ASP A 3 -3.67 8.01 -3.19
C ASP A 3 -4.80 6.98 -3.00
N LYS A 4 -5.88 7.10 -3.79
CA LYS A 4 -7.02 6.17 -3.74
C LYS A 4 -6.63 4.71 -3.97
N ASN A 5 -5.54 4.45 -4.68
CA ASN A 5 -5.05 3.10 -4.96
C ASN A 5 -4.28 2.47 -3.79
N PHE A 6 -4.12 3.15 -2.66
CA PHE A 6 -3.35 2.63 -1.52
C PHE A 6 -3.79 1.23 -1.09
N LEU A 7 -5.10 1.00 -0.96
CA LEU A 7 -5.67 -0.28 -0.55
C LEU A 7 -5.58 -1.38 -1.62
N LYS A 8 -5.24 -1.01 -2.87
CA LYS A 8 -4.95 -1.97 -3.96
C LYS A 8 -3.50 -2.40 -3.97
N VAL A 9 -2.61 -1.55 -3.47
CA VAL A 9 -1.16 -1.78 -3.46
C VAL A 9 -0.73 -2.48 -2.18
N PHE A 10 -1.29 -2.08 -1.04
CA PHE A 10 -0.93 -2.62 0.26
C PHE A 10 -2.01 -3.57 0.79
N SER A 11 -1.56 -4.71 1.32
CA SER A 11 -2.42 -5.77 1.83
C SER A 11 -2.84 -5.57 3.30
N PHE A 12 -2.85 -4.33 3.80
CA PHE A 12 -3.36 -4.05 5.15
C PHE A 12 -4.88 -4.30 5.17
N PRO A 13 -5.39 -5.23 6.00
CA PRO A 13 -6.80 -5.57 6.00
C PRO A 13 -7.67 -4.37 6.35
N LEU A 14 -8.69 -4.13 5.52
CA LEU A 14 -9.79 -3.24 5.87
C LEU A 14 -10.84 -4.07 6.62
N LEU A 15 -11.02 -3.78 7.90
CA LEU A 15 -11.94 -4.48 8.80
C LEU A 15 -13.39 -4.03 8.59
N ASP A 16 -13.60 -2.75 8.25
CA ASP A 16 -14.91 -2.17 7.95
C ASP A 16 -14.78 -1.06 6.88
N GLY A 17 -15.83 -0.86 6.08
CA GLY A 17 -15.88 0.03 4.94
C GLY A 17 -15.63 -0.67 3.60
N ASN A 18 -15.61 0.11 2.51
CA ASN A 18 -15.41 -0.40 1.16
C ASN A 18 -14.06 0.10 0.60
N PRO A 19 -13.12 -0.80 0.26
CA PRO A 19 -11.78 -0.41 -0.19
C PRO A 19 -11.76 0.38 -1.50
N GLU A 20 -12.77 0.22 -2.35
CA GLU A 20 -12.90 0.97 -3.60
C GLU A 20 -13.39 2.40 -3.39
N THR A 21 -14.00 2.72 -2.25
CA THR A 21 -14.63 4.03 -2.01
C THR A 21 -14.11 4.76 -0.78
N ALA A 22 -13.43 4.08 0.14
CA ALA A 22 -12.95 4.64 1.40
C ALA A 22 -12.03 5.86 1.20
N LEU A 23 -11.21 5.90 0.15
CA LEU A 23 -10.32 7.05 -0.11
C LEU A 23 -10.77 7.95 -1.28
N ASN A 24 -11.99 7.79 -1.80
CA ASN A 24 -12.43 8.51 -3.01
C ASN A 24 -12.89 9.95 -2.79
N HIS A 25 -13.18 10.35 -1.55
CA HIS A 25 -13.67 11.70 -1.25
C HIS A 25 -12.66 12.45 -0.36
N PRO A 26 -12.32 13.72 -0.61
CA PRO A 26 -11.29 14.45 0.13
C PRO A 26 -11.56 14.60 1.64
N ASN A 27 -12.81 14.47 2.05
CA ASN A 27 -13.23 14.50 3.45
C ASN A 27 -13.44 13.10 4.05
N ASN A 28 -12.93 12.05 3.44
CA ASN A 28 -12.92 10.74 4.07
C ASN A 28 -11.69 10.57 4.98
N ILE A 29 -11.81 9.69 5.96
CA ILE A 29 -10.70 9.18 6.76
C ILE A 29 -10.85 7.67 6.96
N ILE A 30 -9.71 6.97 6.92
CA ILE A 30 -9.61 5.60 7.42
C ILE A 30 -8.83 5.65 8.73
N LEU A 31 -9.30 4.97 9.76
CA LEU A 31 -8.62 4.86 11.05
C LEU A 31 -8.08 3.44 11.23
N THR A 32 -6.97 3.27 11.94
CA THR A 32 -6.63 1.94 12.45
C THR A 32 -7.57 1.56 13.60
N GLU A 33 -7.72 0.26 13.83
CA GLU A 33 -8.58 -0.29 14.88
C GLU A 33 -8.29 0.31 16.25
N SER A 34 -7.00 0.38 16.66
CA SER A 34 -6.62 0.98 17.93
C SER A 34 -7.01 2.46 18.03
N LEU A 35 -6.87 3.24 16.95
CA LEU A 35 -7.25 4.64 16.97
C LEU A 35 -8.78 4.81 17.00
N ALA A 36 -9.51 4.00 16.24
CA ALA A 36 -10.96 4.01 16.25
C ALA A 36 -11.50 3.71 17.65
N TYR A 37 -10.98 2.67 18.31
CA TYR A 37 -11.33 2.33 19.68
C TYR A 37 -11.00 3.44 20.67
N LYS A 38 -9.84 4.11 20.52
CA LYS A 38 -9.46 5.22 21.39
C LYS A 38 -10.41 6.42 21.29
N ILE A 39 -11.00 6.67 20.12
CA ILE A 39 -11.88 7.82 19.89
C ILE A 39 -13.35 7.49 20.21
N PHE A 40 -13.82 6.32 19.77
CA PHE A 40 -15.24 5.95 19.78
C PHE A 40 -15.56 4.84 20.81
N GLY A 41 -14.56 4.24 21.44
CA GLY A 41 -14.74 3.07 22.30
C GLY A 41 -15.31 1.90 21.52
N GLN A 42 -16.40 1.31 22.03
CA GLN A 42 -17.11 0.20 21.39
C GLN A 42 -18.19 0.65 20.39
N GLN A 43 -18.35 1.95 20.16
CA GLN A 43 -19.35 2.45 19.22
C GLN A 43 -18.88 2.24 17.78
N ASN A 44 -19.83 2.02 16.86
CA ASN A 44 -19.50 1.92 15.44
C ASN A 44 -19.04 3.30 14.93
N PRO A 45 -17.78 3.45 14.47
CA PRO A 45 -17.25 4.72 14.02
C PRO A 45 -17.62 5.04 12.57
N ILE A 46 -18.07 4.06 11.76
CA ILE A 46 -18.33 4.27 10.33
C ILE A 46 -19.45 5.29 10.13
N GLY A 47 -19.18 6.30 9.29
CA GLY A 47 -20.12 7.38 8.98
C GLY A 47 -20.01 8.58 9.92
N GLU A 48 -19.36 8.43 11.07
CA GLU A 48 -19.17 9.52 12.03
C GLU A 48 -18.24 10.62 11.51
N ILE A 49 -18.44 11.84 12.01
CA ILE A 49 -17.66 13.02 11.61
C ILE A 49 -16.62 13.37 12.67
N LEU A 50 -15.35 13.31 12.30
CA LEU A 50 -14.23 13.81 13.08
C LEU A 50 -13.90 15.26 12.72
N LYS A 51 -13.85 16.11 13.75
CA LYS A 51 -13.45 17.51 13.61
C LYS A 51 -11.98 17.68 13.93
N TYR A 52 -11.20 18.15 12.96
CA TYR A 52 -9.81 18.52 13.16
C TYR A 52 -9.69 20.04 13.34
N GLN A 53 -9.23 20.45 14.53
CA GLN A 53 -9.05 21.86 14.94
C GLN A 53 -10.28 22.75 14.69
N ASN A 54 -11.49 22.18 14.78
CA ASN A 54 -12.77 22.85 14.47
C ASN A 54 -12.86 23.52 13.08
N LYS A 55 -11.97 23.14 12.15
CA LYS A 55 -11.88 23.75 10.81
C LYS A 55 -12.08 22.76 9.68
N LYS A 56 -11.75 21.48 9.91
CA LYS A 56 -11.89 20.42 8.91
C LYS A 56 -12.71 19.29 9.47
N GLU A 57 -13.56 18.74 8.64
CA GLU A 57 -14.43 17.62 8.98
C GLU A 57 -14.09 16.43 8.09
N PHE A 58 -13.88 15.28 8.73
CA PHE A 58 -13.60 14.02 8.06
C PHE A 58 -14.62 12.98 8.46
N LYS A 59 -15.29 12.40 7.48
CA LYS A 59 -16.18 11.26 7.66
C LYS A 59 -15.38 9.98 7.74
N VAL A 60 -15.54 9.22 8.82
CA VAL A 60 -14.95 7.89 8.94
C VAL A 60 -15.57 6.99 7.88
N SER A 61 -14.73 6.48 7.00
CA SER A 61 -15.13 5.75 5.79
C SER A 61 -14.61 4.32 5.74
N GLY A 62 -13.73 3.98 6.68
CA GLY A 62 -13.24 2.63 6.87
C GLY A 62 -12.42 2.51 8.15
N ILE A 63 -12.38 1.29 8.68
CA ILE A 63 -11.50 0.88 9.77
C ILE A 63 -10.56 -0.17 9.22
N MET A 64 -9.27 -0.02 9.47
CA MET A 64 -8.25 -0.98 9.06
C MET A 64 -7.55 -1.61 10.25
N ALA A 65 -6.98 -2.79 10.05
CA ALA A 65 -6.14 -3.41 11.06
C ALA A 65 -4.96 -2.50 11.41
N ASP A 66 -4.47 -2.60 12.65
CA ASP A 66 -3.26 -1.89 13.04
C ASP A 66 -2.06 -2.34 12.20
N ILE A 67 -1.16 -1.39 11.97
CA ILE A 67 0.01 -1.62 11.13
C ILE A 67 1.02 -2.50 11.89
N PRO A 68 1.58 -3.55 11.27
CA PRO A 68 2.57 -4.39 11.93
C PRO A 68 3.75 -3.58 12.46
N GLU A 69 4.26 -3.96 13.63
CA GLU A 69 5.36 -3.27 14.31
C GLU A 69 6.62 -3.17 13.42
N HIS A 70 6.85 -4.20 12.59
CA HIS A 70 7.99 -4.26 11.67
C HIS A 70 7.66 -3.80 10.24
N SER A 71 6.82 -2.77 10.10
CA SER A 71 6.59 -2.09 8.82
C SER A 71 7.38 -0.77 8.75
N HIS A 72 7.91 -0.43 7.57
CA HIS A 72 8.47 0.90 7.33
C HIS A 72 7.39 1.99 7.26
N LEU A 73 6.12 1.60 7.03
CA LEU A 73 4.98 2.48 7.17
C LEU A 73 4.50 2.40 8.62
N GLN A 74 4.40 3.54 9.29
CA GLN A 74 3.84 3.63 10.63
C GLN A 74 2.84 4.78 10.66
N PHE A 75 1.56 4.48 10.85
CA PHE A 75 0.49 5.47 10.87
C PHE A 75 -0.73 4.95 11.63
N SER A 76 -1.57 5.85 12.13
CA SER A 76 -2.82 5.52 12.83
C SER A 76 -4.07 5.90 12.03
N TYR A 77 -3.92 6.66 10.95
CA TYR A 77 -5.01 7.01 10.05
C TYR A 77 -4.50 7.35 8.65
N ILE A 78 -5.39 7.25 7.68
CA ILE A 78 -5.15 7.64 6.29
C ILE A 78 -6.14 8.72 5.89
N LEU A 79 -5.60 9.84 5.43
CA LEU A 79 -6.34 10.85 4.69
C LEU A 79 -6.05 10.71 3.19
N PRO A 80 -7.05 10.88 2.31
CA PRO A 80 -6.82 10.99 0.88
C PRO A 80 -5.83 12.12 0.58
N ALA A 81 -4.92 11.93 -0.36
CA ALA A 81 -3.98 12.98 -0.78
C ALA A 81 -4.71 14.26 -1.22
N GLN A 82 -5.87 14.09 -1.87
CA GLN A 82 -6.77 15.17 -2.27
C GLN A 82 -7.37 15.96 -1.10
N SER A 83 -7.27 15.49 0.14
CA SER A 83 -7.66 16.29 1.31
C SER A 83 -6.73 17.51 1.53
N HIS A 84 -5.51 17.45 1.00
CA HIS A 84 -4.51 18.49 1.15
C HIS A 84 -4.67 19.58 0.10
N PHE A 85 -4.67 20.85 0.54
CA PHE A 85 -4.84 22.00 -0.35
C PHE A 85 -3.76 22.05 -1.44
N TRP A 86 -2.49 21.88 -1.06
CA TRP A 86 -1.39 21.89 -2.02
C TRP A 86 -1.51 20.77 -3.04
N TYR A 87 -1.93 19.56 -2.64
CA TYR A 87 -2.07 18.44 -3.57
C TYR A 87 -3.14 18.74 -4.63
N ARG A 88 -4.29 19.31 -4.21
CA ARG A 88 -5.37 19.64 -5.15
C ARG A 88 -5.03 20.74 -6.14
N ASN A 89 -4.27 21.75 -5.72
CA ASN A 89 -4.09 22.97 -6.52
C ASN A 89 -2.75 23.05 -7.24
N GLU A 90 -1.73 22.36 -6.73
CA GLU A 90 -0.35 22.57 -7.16
C GLU A 90 0.32 21.33 -7.75
N ILE A 91 -0.17 20.11 -7.49
CA ILE A 91 0.54 18.86 -7.88
C ILE A 91 0.92 18.79 -9.37
N ASN A 92 0.06 19.32 -10.25
CA ASN A 92 0.29 19.32 -11.70
C ASN A 92 1.30 20.39 -12.17
N LYS A 93 1.68 21.32 -11.30
CA LYS A 93 2.69 22.37 -11.57
C LYS A 93 4.05 22.01 -10.98
N VAL A 94 4.14 20.86 -10.30
CA VAL A 94 5.33 20.45 -9.57
C VAL A 94 6.39 19.93 -10.55
N PRO A 95 7.64 20.43 -10.46
CA PRO A 95 8.75 19.88 -11.23
C PRO A 95 9.03 18.42 -10.89
N TRP A 96 9.56 17.68 -11.87
CA TRP A 96 9.89 16.25 -11.75
C TRP A 96 10.85 15.88 -10.61
N TYR A 97 11.58 16.84 -10.03
CA TYR A 97 12.52 16.62 -8.94
C TYR A 97 11.88 16.62 -7.53
N ASN A 98 10.55 16.76 -7.43
CA ASN A 98 9.89 16.68 -6.12
C ASN A 98 9.99 15.27 -5.53
N ASN A 99 10.53 15.19 -4.33
CA ASN A 99 10.78 13.96 -3.59
C ASN A 99 10.02 13.90 -2.25
N GLY A 100 9.00 14.74 -2.06
CA GLY A 100 8.23 14.85 -0.83
C GLY A 100 7.19 13.74 -0.59
N TRP A 101 7.07 12.80 -1.53
CA TRP A 101 6.09 11.70 -1.47
C TRP A 101 6.78 10.36 -1.67
N TYR A 102 6.53 9.42 -0.76
CA TYR A 102 6.89 8.04 -1.01
C TYR A 102 6.08 7.49 -2.19
N THR A 103 6.79 6.95 -3.17
CA THR A 103 6.19 6.36 -4.36
C THR A 103 6.41 4.85 -4.32
N TYR A 104 5.32 4.10 -4.48
CA TYR A 104 5.33 2.64 -4.53
C TYR A 104 4.73 2.18 -5.84
N ALA A 105 5.33 1.14 -6.43
CA ALA A 105 4.85 0.53 -7.65
C ALA A 105 4.57 -0.96 -7.37
N LEU A 106 3.34 -1.40 -7.64
CA LEU A 106 2.98 -2.81 -7.57
C LEU A 106 3.32 -3.46 -8.91
N GLY A 107 4.31 -4.35 -8.93
CA GLY A 107 4.67 -5.11 -10.12
C GLY A 107 3.63 -6.19 -10.45
N GLN A 108 3.39 -6.44 -11.74
CA GLN A 108 2.60 -7.59 -12.17
C GLN A 108 3.48 -8.86 -12.14
N SER A 109 2.98 -9.91 -11.49
CA SER A 109 3.67 -11.19 -11.25
C SER A 109 4.12 -11.94 -12.50
N ASN A 110 3.68 -11.53 -13.70
CA ASN A 110 4.13 -12.13 -14.95
C ASN A 110 5.64 -11.90 -15.24
N ALA A 111 6.29 -10.93 -14.61
CA ALA A 111 7.73 -10.77 -14.73
C ALA A 111 8.52 -11.94 -14.08
N LEU A 112 8.02 -12.49 -12.97
CA LEU A 112 8.64 -13.62 -12.28
C LEU A 112 8.39 -14.94 -13.02
N LEU A 113 7.17 -15.17 -13.54
CA LEU A 113 6.88 -16.33 -14.38
C LEU A 113 7.69 -16.31 -15.69
N LEU A 114 7.83 -15.13 -16.33
CA LEU A 114 8.68 -14.99 -17.51
C LEU A 114 10.16 -15.19 -17.17
N LEU A 115 10.63 -14.68 -16.03
CA LEU A 115 12.02 -14.91 -15.59
C LEU A 115 12.28 -16.38 -15.30
N ILE A 116 11.40 -17.07 -14.56
CA ILE A 116 11.51 -18.51 -14.29
C ILE A 116 11.48 -19.29 -15.61
N LEU A 117 10.53 -18.98 -16.50
CA LEU A 117 10.46 -19.62 -17.82
C LEU A 117 11.74 -19.39 -18.63
N ILE A 118 12.31 -18.18 -18.64
CA ILE A 118 13.57 -17.89 -19.32
C ILE A 118 14.73 -18.64 -18.68
N LEU A 119 14.79 -18.71 -17.35
CA LEU A 119 15.83 -19.46 -16.65
C LEU A 119 15.73 -20.97 -16.93
N GLU A 120 14.53 -21.54 -16.98
CA GLU A 120 14.31 -22.96 -17.26
C GLU A 120 14.50 -23.32 -18.74
N THR A 121 14.07 -22.47 -19.66
CA THR A 121 14.12 -22.77 -21.11
C THR A 121 15.43 -22.37 -21.76
N LYS A 122 16.03 -21.24 -21.34
CA LYS A 122 17.22 -20.67 -21.97
C LYS A 122 18.48 -20.81 -21.15
N ALA A 123 18.41 -20.63 -19.83
CA ALA A 123 19.61 -20.69 -18.99
C ALA A 123 19.97 -22.13 -18.59
N LYS A 124 18.97 -22.96 -18.21
CA LYS A 124 19.15 -24.35 -17.72
C LYS A 124 20.10 -25.20 -18.55
N PRO A 125 20.05 -25.20 -19.90
CA PRO A 125 20.98 -25.99 -20.71
C PRO A 125 22.46 -25.65 -20.45
N TYR A 126 22.79 -24.39 -20.12
CA TYR A 126 24.17 -23.95 -19.93
C TYR A 126 24.77 -24.39 -18.58
N TRP A 127 24.02 -24.26 -17.48
CA TRP A 127 24.51 -24.69 -16.16
C TRP A 127 24.31 -26.18 -15.90
N GLN A 128 23.39 -26.85 -16.62
CA GLN A 128 23.29 -28.31 -16.61
C GLN A 128 24.53 -28.96 -17.23
N VAL A 129 25.00 -28.47 -18.38
CA VAL A 129 26.26 -28.94 -18.99
C VAL A 129 27.45 -28.72 -18.06
N TRP A 130 27.54 -27.55 -17.42
CA TRP A 130 28.58 -27.30 -16.41
C TRP A 130 28.46 -28.24 -15.20
N ALA A 131 27.25 -28.46 -14.69
CA ALA A 131 27.02 -29.35 -13.55
C ALA A 131 27.33 -30.81 -13.87
N ASP A 132 26.93 -31.30 -15.05
CA ASP A 132 27.21 -32.67 -15.50
C ASP A 132 28.73 -32.88 -15.68
N VAL A 133 29.46 -31.86 -16.14
CA VAL A 133 30.93 -31.91 -16.27
C VAL A 133 31.63 -31.92 -14.91
N ASN A 134 31.17 -31.10 -13.96
CA ASN A 134 31.87 -30.88 -12.68
C ASN A 134 31.39 -31.78 -11.54
N PHE A 135 30.23 -32.40 -11.67
CA PHE A 135 29.60 -33.22 -10.61
C PHE A 135 29.09 -34.57 -11.10
N SER A 136 29.44 -35.03 -12.32
CA SER A 136 29.18 -36.42 -12.69
C SER A 136 29.97 -37.36 -11.77
N SER A 137 29.28 -38.41 -11.30
CA SER A 137 29.70 -39.37 -10.28
C SER A 137 30.89 -40.27 -10.66
N LYS A 138 31.83 -39.81 -11.48
CA LYS A 138 33.06 -40.55 -11.80
C LYS A 138 34.08 -40.62 -10.64
N TYR A 139 33.75 -40.09 -9.46
CA TYR A 139 34.62 -40.12 -8.29
C TYR A 139 33.92 -40.56 -6.99
N PHE A 140 32.82 -41.33 -7.08
CA PHE A 140 32.36 -42.19 -5.99
C PHE A 140 32.11 -43.60 -6.53
#